data_AF-A0A2N3DZG1-F1
#
_entry.id   AF-A0A2N3DZG1-F1
#
_cell.length_a   1.000
_cell.length_b   1.000
_cell.length_c   1.000
_cell.angle_alpha   90.00
_cell.angle_beta   90.00
_cell.angle_gamma   90.00
#
_symmetry.space_group_name_H-M   'P 1'
#
loop_
_entity.id
_entity.type
_entity.pdbx_description
1 polymer ?
#
loop_
_entity_poly.entity_id
_entity_poly.type
_entity_poly.pdbx_seq_one_letter_code
_entity_poly.pdbx_strand_id
1 'polypeptide(L)'
;MTPPKQKQTRRKAAAPPRAWQRMLSGRRLDLLDPSPLDVEIDDIAHGLARVARWNGQTKGDHAFTVAEHCVLVDDICARFRPGWPAKWRLAALLHDAPEYVIGDMISPFKAALGIDYKAFEH
;
A
#
# COMPACT_ATOMS: atom_id res chain seq x y z
N MET A 1 40.60 -0.11 50.78
CA MET A 1 40.50 -0.19 49.31
C MET A 1 39.04 -0.51 48.98
N THR A 2 38.28 0.49 48.53
CA THR A 2 36.86 0.37 48.21
C THR A 2 36.73 0.16 46.71
N PRO A 3 35.96 -0.83 46.20
CA PRO A 3 35.85 -1.06 44.75
C PRO A 3 35.01 0.05 44.09
N PRO A 4 35.29 0.42 42.83
CA PRO A 4 34.56 1.47 42.15
C PRO A 4 33.18 0.97 41.72
N LYS A 5 32.14 1.76 41.98
CA LYS A 5 30.78 1.51 41.50
C LYS A 5 30.73 1.73 39.98
N GLN A 6 30.52 0.66 39.21
CA GLN A 6 30.23 0.75 37.78
C GLN A 6 28.91 1.50 37.56
N LYS A 7 28.98 2.65 36.86
CA LYS A 7 27.80 3.34 36.35
C LYS A 7 27.21 2.52 35.20
N GLN A 8 26.11 1.83 35.47
CA GLN A 8 25.29 1.19 34.44
C GLN A 8 24.66 2.29 33.58
N THR A 9 25.21 2.50 32.39
CA THR A 9 24.58 3.34 31.37
C THR A 9 23.34 2.60 30.86
N ARG A 10 22.15 3.03 31.29
CA ARG A 10 20.89 2.61 30.66
C ARG A 10 20.97 2.98 29.17
N ARG A 11 21.13 1.99 28.29
CA ARG A 11 20.89 2.18 26.85
C ARG A 11 19.44 2.62 26.70
N LYS A 12 19.21 3.87 26.27
CA LYS A 12 17.91 4.30 25.75
C LYS A 12 17.55 3.31 24.64
N ALA A 13 16.42 2.62 24.75
CA ALA A 13 15.88 1.86 23.63
C ALA A 13 15.81 2.82 22.43
N ALA A 14 16.44 2.44 21.31
CA ALA A 14 16.34 3.22 20.09
C ALA A 14 14.85 3.35 19.74
N ALA A 15 14.39 4.55 19.39
CA ALA A 15 13.03 4.73 18.90
C ALA A 15 12.82 3.77 17.72
N PRO A 16 11.64 3.12 17.62
CA PRO A 16 11.38 2.20 16.52
C PRO A 16 11.60 2.92 15.18
N PRO A 17 12.12 2.22 14.16
CA PRO A 17 12.36 2.81 12.85
C PRO A 17 11.07 3.43 12.31
N ARG A 18 11.20 4.56 11.59
CA ARG A 18 10.06 5.21 10.94
C ARG A 18 9.46 4.26 9.92
N ALA A 19 8.29 3.72 10.25
CA ALA A 19 7.55 2.82 9.39
C ALA A 19 6.18 3.40 9.05
N TRP A 20 6.12 4.66 8.61
CA TRP A 20 4.85 5.28 8.22
C TRP A 20 4.99 6.13 6.96
N GLN A 21 3.94 6.14 6.13
CA GLN A 21 3.79 7.04 4.99
C GLN A 21 2.92 8.23 5.40
N ARG A 22 3.35 9.46 5.07
CA ARG A 22 2.52 10.67 5.23
C ARG A 22 1.77 10.92 3.94
N MET A 23 0.48 11.24 4.05
CA MET A 23 -0.37 11.60 2.92
C MET A 23 -0.49 13.12 2.79
N LEU A 24 -0.89 13.61 1.61
CA LEU A 24 -1.08 15.04 1.37
C LEU A 24 -2.24 15.63 2.18
N SER A 25 -3.20 14.80 2.58
CA SER A 25 -4.27 15.15 3.52
C SER A 25 -3.74 15.55 4.93
N GLY A 26 -2.48 15.24 5.23
CA GLY A 26 -1.86 15.40 6.54
C GLY A 26 -1.94 14.15 7.41
N ARG A 27 -2.71 13.13 7.01
CA ARG A 27 -2.77 11.81 7.67
C ARG A 27 -1.50 11.01 7.53
N ARG A 28 -1.37 9.96 8.33
CA ARG A 28 -0.28 8.99 8.24
C ARG A 28 -0.81 7.58 8.37
N LEU A 29 -0.27 6.67 7.58
CA LEU A 29 -0.51 5.24 7.74
C LEU A 29 0.76 4.57 8.25
N ASP A 30 0.66 3.82 9.35
CA ASP A 30 1.72 2.91 9.78
C ASP A 30 1.77 1.70 8.85
N LEU A 31 2.96 1.35 8.38
CA LEU A 31 3.19 0.28 7.41
C LEU A 31 3.24 -1.10 8.08
N LEU A 32 3.54 -1.16 9.38
CA LEU A 32 3.69 -2.40 10.13
C LEU A 32 2.43 -2.72 10.96
N ASP A 33 1.63 -1.70 11.25
CA ASP A 33 0.36 -1.83 11.99
C ASP A 33 -0.70 -0.85 11.44
N PRO A 34 -1.21 -1.05 10.20
CA PRO A 34 -2.12 -0.12 9.56
C PRO A 34 -3.48 -0.07 10.28
N SER A 35 -3.89 1.13 10.69
CA SER A 35 -5.21 1.37 11.26
C SER A 35 -6.23 1.70 10.16
N PRO A 36 -7.41 1.03 10.12
CA PRO A 36 -8.48 1.38 9.18
C PRO A 36 -8.97 2.83 9.31
N LEU A 37 -8.80 3.47 10.47
CA LEU A 37 -9.21 4.86 10.72
C LEU A 37 -8.27 5.89 10.06
N ASP A 38 -7.08 5.44 9.64
CA ASP A 38 -6.09 6.26 8.96
C ASP A 38 -6.18 6.13 7.42
N VAL A 39 -7.13 5.33 6.91
CA VAL A 39 -7.35 5.10 5.47
C VAL A 39 -8.48 5.99 4.97
N GLU A 40 -8.17 6.81 3.97
CA GLU A 40 -9.14 7.71 3.32
C GLU A 40 -9.11 7.50 1.80
N ILE A 41 -10.29 7.51 1.17
CA ILE A 41 -10.42 7.23 -0.27
C ILE A 41 -9.69 8.26 -1.13
N ASP A 42 -9.63 9.53 -0.69
CA ASP A 42 -8.95 10.59 -1.43
C ASP A 42 -7.43 10.36 -1.48
N ASP A 43 -6.85 9.84 -0.38
CA ASP A 43 -5.43 9.51 -0.33
C ASP A 43 -5.10 8.29 -1.21
N ILE A 44 -5.98 7.27 -1.20
CA ILE A 44 -5.88 6.11 -2.10
C ILE A 44 -5.95 6.59 -3.56
N ALA A 45 -7.01 7.30 -3.94
CA ALA A 45 -7.22 7.76 -5.31
C ALA A 45 -6.05 8.63 -5.80
N HIS A 46 -5.53 9.52 -4.95
CA HIS A 46 -4.39 10.37 -5.29
C HIS A 46 -3.13 9.56 -5.58
N GLY A 47 -2.83 8.57 -4.73
CA GLY A 47 -1.68 7.67 -4.89
C GLY A 47 -1.82 6.80 -6.14
N LEU A 48 -2.91 6.06 -6.25
CA LEU A 48 -3.15 5.12 -7.36
C LEU A 48 -3.19 5.81 -8.73
N ALA A 49 -3.63 7.07 -8.80
CA ALA A 49 -3.60 7.86 -10.03
C ALA A 49 -2.18 8.28 -10.48
N ARG A 50 -1.14 7.93 -9.72
CA ARG A 50 0.26 8.25 -10.01
C ARG A 50 1.18 7.03 -10.00
N VAL A 51 0.75 5.91 -9.41
CA VAL A 51 1.48 4.64 -9.50
C VAL A 51 1.33 4.07 -10.91
N ALA A 52 2.44 3.97 -11.62
CA ALA A 52 2.49 3.43 -12.98
C ALA A 52 2.58 1.90 -12.94
N ARG A 53 1.76 1.22 -13.74
CA ARG A 53 1.86 -0.22 -13.98
C ARG A 53 2.89 -0.54 -15.05
N TRP A 54 3.22 -1.83 -15.18
CA TRP A 54 4.17 -2.34 -16.19
C TRP A 54 5.56 -1.71 -16.12
N ASN A 55 5.95 -1.20 -14.94
CA ASN A 55 7.16 -0.39 -14.77
C ASN A 55 7.26 0.78 -15.77
N GLY A 56 6.11 1.33 -16.19
CA GLY A 56 6.06 2.43 -17.16
C GLY A 56 6.37 2.04 -18.60
N GLN A 57 6.50 0.75 -18.93
CA GLN A 57 6.69 0.27 -20.31
C GLN A 57 5.37 0.25 -21.09
N THR A 58 4.71 1.40 -21.16
CA THR A 58 3.45 1.61 -21.87
C THR A 58 3.61 2.64 -22.97
N LYS A 59 2.79 2.53 -24.02
CA LYS A 59 2.74 3.53 -25.10
C LYS A 59 1.84 4.69 -24.68
N GLY A 60 2.18 5.90 -25.12
CA GLY A 60 1.41 7.13 -24.89
C GLY A 60 2.15 8.13 -23.99
N ASP A 61 1.60 9.33 -23.90
CA ASP A 61 2.22 10.45 -23.16
C ASP A 61 2.05 10.34 -21.64
N HIS A 62 1.14 9.48 -21.20
CA HIS A 62 0.79 9.26 -19.80
C HIS A 62 0.99 7.79 -19.41
N ALA A 63 1.33 7.57 -18.14
CA ALA A 63 1.44 6.22 -17.60
C ALA A 63 0.07 5.54 -17.54
N PHE A 64 0.03 4.23 -17.80
CA PHE A 64 -1.11 3.40 -17.43
C PHE A 64 -1.09 3.19 -15.91
N THR A 65 -2.03 3.81 -15.20
CA THR A 65 -1.98 3.89 -13.73
C THR A 65 -2.69 2.74 -13.05
N VAL A 66 -2.39 2.49 -11.77
CA VAL A 66 -3.15 1.52 -10.96
C VAL A 66 -4.61 1.95 -10.85
N ALA A 67 -4.90 3.24 -10.70
CA ALA A 67 -6.28 3.74 -10.67
C ALA A 67 -7.07 3.41 -11.96
N GLU A 68 -6.46 3.63 -13.12
CA GLU A 68 -7.07 3.29 -14.42
C GLU A 68 -7.34 1.78 -14.54
N HIS A 69 -6.38 0.96 -14.11
CA HIS A 69 -6.54 -0.49 -14.04
C HIS A 69 -7.70 -0.91 -13.11
N CYS A 70 -7.81 -0.34 -11.91
CA CYS A 70 -8.90 -0.65 -10.98
C CYS A 70 -10.29 -0.35 -11.57
N VAL A 71 -10.44 0.79 -12.25
CA VAL A 71 -11.70 1.15 -12.94
C VAL A 71 -11.99 0.17 -14.08
N LEU A 72 -10.98 -0.19 -14.87
CA LEU A 72 -11.13 -1.17 -15.95
C LEU A 72 -11.56 -2.55 -15.43
N VAL A 73 -10.98 -3.00 -14.31
CA VAL A 73 -11.36 -4.27 -13.66
C VAL A 73 -12.82 -4.22 -13.20
N ASP A 74 -13.24 -3.14 -12.54
CA ASP A 74 -14.63 -2.96 -12.12
C ASP A 74 -15.62 -2.99 -13.31
N ASP A 75 -15.25 -2.35 -14.43
CA ASP A 75 -16.02 -2.37 -15.69
C ASP A 75 -16.11 -3.78 -16.30
N ILE A 76 -15.02 -4.53 -16.31
CA ILE A 76 -15.01 -5.94 -16.77
C ILE A 76 -15.92 -6.79 -15.88
N CYS A 77 -15.83 -6.62 -14.56
CA CYS A 77 -16.69 -7.30 -13.59
C CYS A 77 -18.18 -6.98 -13.82
N ALA A 78 -18.52 -5.72 -14.10
CA ALA A 78 -19.86 -5.27 -14.44
C ALA A 78 -20.43 -5.98 -15.67
N ARG A 79 -19.61 -6.09 -16.72
CA ARG A 79 -20.00 -6.70 -17.99
C ARG A 79 -20.12 -8.21 -17.89
N PHE A 80 -19.21 -8.85 -17.14
CA PHE A 80 -19.21 -10.30 -16.96
C PHE A 80 -20.38 -10.78 -16.10
N ARG A 81 -20.73 -10.01 -15.04
CA ARG A 81 -21.87 -10.30 -14.16
C ARG A 81 -22.75 -9.06 -13.96
N PRO A 82 -23.66 -8.79 -14.91
CA PRO A 82 -24.67 -7.75 -14.74
C PRO A 82 -25.53 -8.07 -13.51
N GLY A 83 -25.52 -7.20 -12.51
CA GLY A 83 -26.27 -7.40 -11.25
C GLY A 83 -25.42 -7.89 -10.07
N TRP A 84 -24.10 -7.94 -10.19
CA TRP A 84 -23.26 -8.23 -9.04
C TRP A 84 -23.48 -7.20 -7.91
N PRO A 85 -23.70 -7.62 -6.65
CA PRO A 85 -23.94 -6.70 -5.54
C PRO A 85 -22.85 -5.63 -5.42
N ALA A 86 -23.25 -4.41 -5.04
CA ALA A 86 -22.36 -3.24 -4.95
C ALA A 86 -21.09 -3.49 -4.10
N LYS A 87 -21.18 -4.28 -3.03
CA LYS A 87 -20.03 -4.66 -2.21
C LYS A 87 -18.93 -5.40 -2.98
N TRP A 88 -19.30 -6.22 -3.97
CA TRP A 88 -18.34 -6.96 -4.78
C TRP A 88 -17.75 -6.10 -5.90
N ARG A 89 -18.53 -5.16 -6.42
CA ARG A 89 -18.04 -4.08 -7.29
C ARG A 89 -17.00 -3.22 -6.56
N LEU A 90 -17.32 -2.81 -5.33
CA LEU A 90 -16.39 -2.05 -4.49
C LEU A 90 -15.12 -2.84 -4.17
N ALA A 91 -15.24 -4.13 -3.86
CA ALA A 91 -14.06 -4.98 -3.65
C ALA A 91 -13.20 -5.10 -4.92
N ALA A 92 -13.80 -5.21 -6.10
CA ALA A 92 -13.08 -5.19 -7.37
C ALA A 92 -12.40 -3.83 -7.63
N LEU A 93 -13.06 -2.72 -7.30
CA LEU A 93 -12.49 -1.39 -7.46
C LEU A 93 -11.32 -1.14 -6.48
N LEU A 94 -11.38 -1.68 -5.27
CA LEU A 94 -10.38 -1.47 -4.21
C LEU A 94 -9.33 -2.59 -4.10
N HIS A 95 -9.32 -3.56 -5.02
CA HIS A 95 -8.46 -4.75 -4.87
C HIS A 95 -6.96 -4.43 -4.80
N ASP A 96 -6.50 -3.42 -5.56
CA ASP A 96 -5.12 -2.93 -5.55
C ASP A 96 -4.97 -1.64 -4.71
N ALA A 97 -5.95 -1.32 -3.85
CA ALA A 97 -5.87 -0.16 -2.95
C ALA A 97 -4.57 -0.12 -2.12
N PRO A 98 -4.03 -1.24 -1.58
CA PRO A 98 -2.77 -1.23 -0.84
C PRO A 98 -1.58 -0.63 -1.61
N GLU A 99 -1.59 -0.64 -2.94
CA GLU A 99 -0.50 -0.14 -3.79
C GLU A 99 -0.28 1.38 -3.66
N TYR A 100 -1.23 2.14 -3.10
CA TYR A 100 -1.01 3.56 -2.77
C TYR A 100 0.09 3.78 -1.71
N VAL A 101 0.44 2.72 -0.99
CA VAL A 101 1.45 2.70 0.07
C VAL A 101 2.63 1.79 -0.29
N ILE A 102 2.36 0.58 -0.79
CA ILE A 102 3.42 -0.42 -1.05
C ILE A 102 4.01 -0.33 -2.46
N GLY A 103 3.34 0.39 -3.38
CA GLY A 103 3.70 0.49 -4.80
C GLY A 103 3.23 -0.70 -5.64
N ASP A 104 3.18 -0.52 -6.97
CA ASP A 104 2.93 -1.63 -7.91
C ASP A 104 4.18 -2.48 -8.03
N MET A 105 3.99 -3.80 -7.96
CA MET A 105 5.05 -4.77 -8.17
C MET A 105 4.60 -5.82 -9.18
N ILE A 106 5.41 -6.00 -10.23
CA ILE A 106 5.09 -6.95 -11.28
C ILE A 106 4.98 -8.38 -10.74
N SER A 107 4.04 -9.14 -11.29
CA SER A 107 3.70 -10.50 -10.83
C SER A 107 4.90 -11.45 -10.68
N PRO A 108 5.92 -11.43 -11.57
CA PRO A 108 7.10 -12.28 -11.40
C PRO A 108 7.88 -12.00 -10.10
N PHE A 109 7.97 -10.73 -9.68
CA PHE A 109 8.63 -10.37 -8.41
C PHE A 109 7.77 -10.75 -7.21
N LYS A 110 6.44 -10.57 -7.28
CA LYS A 110 5.51 -11.06 -6.24
C LYS A 110 5.70 -12.57 -6.02
N ALA A 111 5.91 -13.35 -7.08
CA ALA A 111 6.16 -14.78 -6.98
C ALA A 111 7.55 -15.12 -6.41
N ALA A 112 8.59 -14.36 -6.77
CA ALA A 112 9.97 -14.62 -6.35
C ALA A 112 10.27 -14.21 -4.90
N LEU A 113 9.60 -13.18 -4.36
CA LEU A 113 9.85 -12.69 -3.01
C LEU A 113 9.48 -13.67 -1.90
N GLY A 114 8.63 -14.68 -2.18
CA GLY A 114 8.49 -15.91 -1.41
C GLY A 114 8.01 -15.80 0.06
N ILE A 115 8.04 -14.63 0.71
CA ILE A 115 7.76 -14.44 2.14
C ILE A 115 7.12 -13.05 2.36
N ASP A 116 6.07 -13.04 3.19
CA ASP A 116 5.35 -11.92 3.84
C ASP A 116 4.73 -10.77 3.03
N TYR A 117 4.98 -10.60 1.73
CA TYR A 117 4.37 -9.46 1.01
C TYR A 117 2.83 -9.52 1.02
N LYS A 118 2.25 -10.72 0.93
CA LYS A 118 0.80 -10.94 1.06
C LYS A 118 0.23 -10.51 2.42
N ALA A 119 1.04 -10.50 3.49
CA ALA A 119 0.58 -10.05 4.81
C ALA A 119 0.35 -8.52 4.84
N PHE A 120 0.94 -7.77 3.91
CA PHE A 120 0.74 -6.33 3.74
C PHE A 120 -0.30 -5.98 2.66
N GLU A 121 -0.86 -6.99 1.96
CA GLU A 121 -1.86 -6.81 0.88
C GLU A 121 -3.32 -7.01 1.35
N HIS A 122 -3.58 -7.35 2.62
CA HIS A 122 -4.91 -7.66 3.18
C HIS A 122 -5.33 -6.77 4.34
#